data_AF-A0A7T7V0G9-F1
#
_entry.id   AF-A0A7T7V0G9-F1
#
_cell.length_a   1.000
_cell.length_b   1.000
_cell.length_c   1.000
_cell.angle_alpha   90.00
_cell.angle_beta   90.00
_cell.angle_gamma   90.00
#
_symmetry.space_group_name_H-M   'P 1'
#
loop_
_entity.id
_entity.type
_entity.pdbx_description
1 polymer ?
#
loop_
_entity_poly.entity_id
_entity_poly.type
_entity_poly.pdbx_seq_one_letter_code
_entity_poly.pdbx_strand_id
1 'polypeptide(L)' 'MELFLRIKVKDQPRFRELCEKYNVAFKIIDGVFVFMSVWVTGKSSNVVLLISNLGNQEIYVTGLDETPEYI' A
#
# COMPACT_ATOMS: atom_id res chain seq x y z
N MET A 1 10.21 8.32 2.54
CA MET A 1 8.87 8.73 2.10
C MET A 1 7.88 7.82 2.77
N GLU A 2 6.75 8.40 3.17
CA GLU A 2 5.64 7.70 3.80
C GLU A 2 4.40 7.89 2.95
N LEU A 3 3.56 6.86 2.84
CA LEU A 3 2.35 6.90 2.03
C LEU A 3 1.28 6.01 2.66
N PHE A 4 0.05 6.52 2.70
CA PHE A 4 -1.12 5.77 3.14
C PHE A 4 -1.87 5.26 1.94
N LEU A 5 -2.10 3.96 1.90
CA LEU A 5 -2.78 3.29 0.79
C LEU A 5 -3.97 2.51 1.31
N ARG A 6 -5.06 2.51 0.55
CA ARG A 6 -6.12 1.53 0.70
C ARG A 6 -6.01 0.47 -0.39
N ILE A 7 -5.91 -0.80 -0.01
CA ILE A 7 -5.84 -1.96 -0.93
C ILE A 7 -6.98 -2.94 -0.63
N LYS A 8 -7.36 -3.78 -1.61
CA LYS A 8 -8.33 -4.86 -1.33
C LYS A 8 -7.66 -5.98 -0.54
N VAL A 9 -8.38 -6.57 0.42
CA VAL A 9 -7.86 -7.66 1.26
C VAL A 9 -7.38 -8.85 0.41
N LYS A 10 -8.11 -9.19 -0.66
CA LYS A 10 -7.74 -10.28 -1.59
C LYS A 10 -6.37 -10.08 -2.29
N ASP A 11 -5.92 -8.84 -2.42
CA ASP A 11 -4.69 -8.47 -3.13
C ASP A 11 -3.48 -8.37 -2.18
N GLN A 12 -3.67 -8.60 -0.87
CA GLN A 12 -2.63 -8.52 0.15
C GLN A 12 -1.41 -9.41 -0.15
N PRO A 13 -1.53 -10.67 -0.61
CA PRO A 13 -0.35 -11.50 -0.90
C PRO A 13 0.54 -10.89 -1.99
N ARG A 14 -0.08 -10.47 -3.10
CA ARG A 14 0.62 -9.81 -4.21
C ARG A 14 1.23 -8.46 -3.78
N PHE A 15 0.51 -7.69 -2.97
CA PHE A 15 1.02 -6.43 -2.43
C PHE A 15 2.27 -6.67 -1.57
N ARG A 16 2.27 -7.71 -0.72
CA ARG A 16 3.43 -8.09 0.09
C ARG A 16 4.64 -8.47 -0.79
N GLU A 17 4.44 -9.28 -1.81
CA GLU A 17 5.51 -9.66 -2.76
C GLU A 17 6.13 -8.45 -3.45
N LEU A 18 5.31 -7.48 -3.86
CA LEU A 18 5.81 -6.25 -4.47
C LEU A 18 6.57 -5.37 -3.47
N CYS A 19 6.10 -5.28 -2.22
CA CYS A 19 6.82 -4.56 -1.17
C CYS A 19 8.21 -5.16 -0.92
N GLU A 20 8.31 -6.49 -0.86
CA GLU A 20 9.59 -7.19 -0.73
C GLU A 20 10.49 -6.96 -1.95
N LYS A 21 9.95 -7.11 -3.16
CA LYS A 21 10.68 -6.88 -4.42
C LYS A 21 11.30 -5.49 -4.51
N TYR A 22 10.59 -4.47 -4.06
CA TYR A 22 11.05 -3.08 -4.12
C TYR A 22 11.74 -2.61 -2.83
N ASN A 23 11.95 -3.48 -1.84
CA ASN A 23 12.52 -3.12 -0.54
C ASN A 23 11.78 -1.94 0.10
N VAL A 24 10.47 -2.12 0.26
CA VAL A 24 9.55 -1.18 0.88
C VAL A 24 8.88 -1.87 2.07
N ALA A 25 8.88 -1.22 3.22
CA ALA A 25 8.19 -1.72 4.40
C ALA A 25 6.73 -1.27 4.40
N PHE A 26 5.84 -2.08 4.95
CA PHE A 26 4.46 -1.68 5.18
C PHE A 26 3.92 -2.16 6.52
N LYS A 27 2.97 -1.42 7.07
CA LYS A 27 2.21 -1.77 8.27
C LYS A 27 0.72 -1.67 7.97
N ILE A 28 -0.05 -2.65 8.40
CA ILE A 28 -1.52 -2.61 8.31
C ILE A 28 -2.02 -1.73 9.45
N ILE A 29 -2.82 -0.71 9.12
CA ILE A 29 -3.36 0.26 10.07
C ILE A 29 -4.80 -0.09 10.43
N ASP A 30 -5.59 -0.46 9.42
CA ASP A 30 -7.00 -0.80 9.57
C ASP A 30 -7.43 -1.81 8.50
N GLY A 31 -8.49 -2.58 8.78
CA GLY A 31 -8.99 -3.65 7.92
C GLY A 31 -10.51 -3.78 8.01
N VAL A 32 -11.19 -3.42 6.93
CA VAL A 32 -12.61 -3.69 6.72
C VAL A 32 -12.74 -4.92 5.80
N PHE A 33 -13.86 -5.63 5.85
CA PHE A 33 -14.11 -6.89 5.10
C PHE A 33 -13.66 -6.90 3.63
N VAL A 34 -13.66 -5.74 2.94
CA VAL A 34 -13.30 -5.62 1.51
C VAL A 34 -11.95 -4.93 1.28
N PHE A 35 -11.57 -4.00 2.17
CA PHE A 35 -10.40 -3.14 2.00
C PHE A 35 -9.61 -3.01 3.28
N MET A 36 -8.29 -2.89 3.16
CA MET A 36 -7.38 -2.61 4.25
C MET A 36 -6.58 -1.35 3.97
N SER A 37 -6.33 -0.59 5.03
CA SER A 37 -5.48 0.60 5.00
C SER A 37 -4.08 0.20 5.44
N VAL A 38 -3.08 0.52 4.63
CA VAL A 38 -1.68 0.22 4.87
C VAL A 38 -0.84 1.49 4.86
N TRP A 39 0.06 1.58 5.81
CA TRP A 39 1.12 2.57 5.88
C TRP A 39 2.34 2.00 5.17
N VAL A 40 2.88 2.71 4.20
CA VAL A 40 4.03 2.29 3.40
C VAL A 40 5.19 3.22 3.69
N THR A 41 6.36 2.67 3.99
CA THR A 41 7.57 3.43 4.32
C THR A 41 8.78 2.90 3.54
N GLY A 42 9.57 3.81 2.98
CA GLY A 42 10.76 3.42 2.22
C GLY A 42 11.47 4.59 1.52
N LYS A 43 12.49 4.26 0.72
CA LYS A 43 13.14 5.23 -0.17
C LYS A 43 12.13 5.73 -1.21
N SER A 44 12.13 7.02 -1.50
CA SER A 44 11.14 7.63 -2.42
C SER A 44 11.15 6.97 -3.79
N SER A 45 12.32 6.64 -4.34
CA SER A 45 12.47 5.89 -5.60
C SER A 45 11.76 4.54 -5.57
N ASN A 46 11.86 3.83 -4.45
CA ASN A 46 11.31 2.49 -4.30
C ASN A 46 9.78 2.54 -4.15
N VAL A 47 9.27 3.51 -3.38
CA VAL A 47 7.84 3.73 -3.23
C VAL A 47 7.20 4.12 -4.57
N VAL A 48 7.85 4.99 -5.36
CA VAL A 48 7.36 5.36 -6.71
C VAL A 48 7.33 4.16 -7.66
N LEU A 49 8.36 3.30 -7.64
CA LEU A 49 8.39 2.07 -8.44
C LEU A 49 7.28 1.08 -8.03
N LEU A 50 7.03 0.94 -6.72
CA LEU A 50 5.94 0.14 -6.18
C LEU A 50 4.59 0.65 -6.71
N ILE A 51 4.27 1.93 -6.54
CA ILE A 51 2.98 2.51 -6.99
C ILE A 51 2.79 2.36 -8.50
N SER A 52 3.85 2.59 -9.29
CA SER A 52 3.80 2.45 -10.75
C SER A 52 3.47 1.01 -11.18
N ASN A 53 3.87 0.01 -10.39
CA ASN A 53 3.54 -1.39 -10.66
C ASN A 53 2.15 -1.79 -10.17
N LEU A 54 1.66 -1.19 -9.08
CA LEU A 54 0.30 -1.45 -8.58
C LEU A 54 -0.75 -1.04 -9.60
N GLY A 55 -0.57 0.10 -10.26
CA GLY A 55 -1.47 0.57 -11.33
C GLY A 55 -1.52 -0.36 -12.55
N ASN A 56 -0.47 -1.15 -12.79
CA ASN A 56 -0.41 -2.12 -13.89
C ASN A 56 -1.00 -3.49 -13.55
N GLN A 57 -1.32 -3.76 -12.27
CA GLN A 57 -1.75 -5.10 -11.81
C GLN A 57 -3.21 -5.18 -11.33
N GLU A 58 -4.07 -4.24 -11.74
CA GLU A 58 -5.47 -4.12 -11.26
C GLU A 58 -5.59 -4.06 -9.72
N ILE A 59 -4.51 -3.68 -9.03
CA ILE A 59 -4.55 -3.49 -7.59
C ILE A 59 -5.19 -2.13 -7.37
N TYR A 60 -6.40 -2.13 -6.80
CA TYR A 60 -7.10 -0.90 -6.47
C TYR A 60 -6.37 -0.23 -5.30
N VAL A 61 -5.74 0.91 -5.58
CA VAL A 61 -4.98 1.68 -4.60
C VAL A 61 -5.52 3.09 -4.57
N THR A 62 -5.93 3.55 -3.40
CA THR A 62 -6.25 4.97 -3.17
C THR A 62 -5.24 5.53 -2.18
N GLY A 63 -4.55 6.62 -2.58
CA GLY A 63 -3.74 7.41 -1.65
C GLY A 63 -4.66 8.09 -0.64
N LEU A 64 -4.34 8.00 0.65
CA LEU A 64 -5.05 8.73 1.69
C LEU A 64 -4.21 9.96 2.04
N ASP A 65 -4.85 11.13 2.05
CA ASP A 65 -4.20 12.40 2.43
C ASP A 65 -3.95 12.48 3.95
N GLU A 66 -4.59 11.61 4.74
CA GLU A 66 -4.52 11.59 6.21
C GLU A 66 -4.25 10.18 6.76
N THR A 67 -3.55 10.12 7.91
CA THR A 67 -3.42 8.90 8.72
C THR A 67 -4.81 8.43 9.15
N PRO A 68 -5.18 7.14 8.94
CA PRO A 68 -6.51 6.61 9.32
C PRO A 68 -6.86 6.65 10.81
N GLU A 69 -6.02 7.23 11.68
CA GLU A 69 -6.27 7.37 13.11
C GLU A 69 -7.48 8.29 13.44
N TYR A 70 -8.09 8.93 12.43
CA TYR A 70 -9.18 9.90 12.57
C TYR A 70 -10.46 9.58 11.77
N ILE A 71 -10.65 8.35 11.27
CA ILE A 71 -11.87 7.94 10.54
C ILE A 71 -12.71 6.95 11.36
#